data_AF-A0AAQ3N237-F1
#
_entry.id   AF-A0AAQ3N237-F1
#
_cell.length_a   1.000
_cell.length_b   1.000
_cell.length_c   1.000
_cell.angle_alpha   90.00
_cell.angle_beta   90.00
_cell.angle_gamma   90.00
#
_symmetry.space_group_name_H-M   'P 1'
#
loop_
_entity.id
_entity.type
_entity.pdbx_description
1 polymer ?
#
loop_
_entity_poly.entity_id
_entity_poly.type
_entity_poly.pdbx_seq_one_letter_code
_entity_poly.pdbx_strand_id
1 'polypeptide(L)'
;MAMELMIYYVDSVKDEVNAYYYRQCSTKGTRCYGKNIRCPNECPSSESTDPKAKVCHIDCDKPICRAVCRSRKANCNAPGSGCYDPRFIGGDGRVFYFHGKSNEHFSLVSDSSLQINARFIGHRPAGRARDYTWIQALGILFNSKSLSLEAPKRSQWNEDVDHLKFTYNGDHLVLPEGPLSSWQSPEKDVKLERVAARNSVIVTLEDVAEILVNVVPVTKEDDAVHNYQVPEDDCFAHFEIQFRFFGLSPKVDGVLGRTYREDFENPAKVGVAMPVVGGEDKYRTTSLLSPNCASCVFSPFTSHHTQPTQVAPESMATLDCSKFSYGLGISCNMAGAILEIVLENLNSLELGLCLGFNLLTTIKETLEDAEQKQLSNRAVKDWLEKLKDAAHVLDDILDEFAYKSLRLEHQRVKVENKNDFIILNHNNLII
;
A
#
# COMPACT_ATOMS: atom_id res chain seq x y z
N MET A 1 -4.37 51.57 25.10
CA MET A 1 -3.35 50.64 24.57
C MET A 1 -3.57 49.18 24.97
N ALA A 2 -3.79 48.80 26.25
CA ALA A 2 -3.98 47.38 26.60
C ALA A 2 -5.33 46.77 26.16
N MET A 3 -6.40 47.56 26.08
CA MET A 3 -7.73 47.08 25.64
C MET A 3 -7.84 46.90 24.11
N GLU A 4 -7.14 47.70 23.31
CA GLU A 4 -7.18 47.60 21.84
C GLU A 4 -6.38 46.38 21.32
N LEU A 5 -5.32 45.98 22.02
CA LEU A 5 -4.55 44.75 21.73
C LEU A 5 -5.35 43.48 22.01
N MET A 6 -6.26 43.48 22.99
CA MET A 6 -7.13 42.33 23.30
C MET A 6 -8.23 42.12 22.25
N ILE A 7 -8.79 43.18 21.67
CA ILE A 7 -9.84 43.08 20.65
C ILE A 7 -9.28 42.47 19.36
N TYR A 8 -8.09 42.91 18.93
CA TYR A 8 -7.41 42.35 17.75
C TYR A 8 -7.05 40.87 17.89
N TYR A 9 -6.70 40.42 19.11
CA TYR A 9 -6.36 39.01 19.37
C TYR A 9 -7.60 38.10 19.38
N VAL A 10 -8.76 38.59 19.83
CA VAL A 10 -10.01 37.80 19.85
C VAL A 10 -10.59 37.64 18.44
N ASP A 11 -10.46 38.64 17.58
CA ASP A 11 -10.96 38.54 16.20
C ASP A 11 -10.08 37.64 15.32
N SER A 12 -8.74 37.66 15.47
CA SER A 12 -7.87 36.73 14.72
C SER A 12 -8.09 35.27 15.13
N VAL A 13 -8.34 35.01 16.41
CA VAL A 13 -8.67 33.65 16.91
C VAL A 13 -10.05 33.21 16.42
N LYS A 14 -11.05 34.11 16.32
CA LYS A 14 -12.35 33.76 15.74
C LYS A 14 -12.26 33.45 14.24
N ASP A 15 -11.45 34.18 13.50
CA ASP A 15 -11.27 33.95 12.06
C ASP A 15 -10.49 32.65 11.78
N GLU A 16 -9.47 32.31 12.58
CA GLU A 16 -8.79 31.01 12.49
C GLU A 16 -9.72 29.84 12.89
N VAL A 17 -10.45 29.95 14.02
CA VAL A 17 -11.38 28.89 14.47
C VAL A 17 -12.53 28.68 13.48
N ASN A 18 -12.98 29.75 12.82
CA ASN A 18 -14.00 29.68 11.77
C ASN A 18 -13.48 28.97 10.51
N ALA A 19 -12.22 29.19 10.10
CA ALA A 19 -11.63 28.56 8.92
C ALA A 19 -11.51 27.02 9.05
N TYR A 20 -11.33 26.50 10.27
CA TYR A 20 -11.27 25.05 10.52
C TYR A 20 -12.65 24.39 10.59
N TYR A 21 -13.69 25.15 10.90
CA TYR A 21 -15.04 24.64 11.11
C TYR A 21 -15.88 24.52 9.82
N TYR A 22 -15.58 25.36 8.82
CA TYR A 22 -16.20 25.30 7.50
C TYR A 22 -15.19 25.63 6.40
N ARG A 23 -15.35 24.99 5.23
CA ARG A 23 -14.55 25.28 4.04
C ARG A 23 -15.45 25.69 2.89
N GLN A 24 -15.14 26.82 2.24
CA GLN A 24 -15.75 27.16 0.96
C GLN A 24 -14.98 26.46 -0.16
N CYS A 25 -15.69 25.70 -0.99
CA CYS A 25 -15.09 25.08 -2.17
C CYS A 25 -14.99 26.10 -3.31
N SER A 26 -13.77 26.39 -3.77
CA SER A 26 -13.48 27.40 -4.78
C SER A 26 -13.04 26.82 -6.13
N THR A 27 -12.92 25.50 -6.26
CA THR A 27 -12.55 24.82 -7.52
C THR A 27 -13.64 25.01 -8.56
N LYS A 28 -13.38 25.81 -9.60
CA LYS A 28 -14.32 26.04 -10.70
C LYS A 28 -14.57 24.74 -11.46
N GLY A 29 -15.82 24.50 -11.86
CA GLY A 29 -16.22 23.32 -12.63
C GLY A 29 -16.61 22.09 -11.79
N THR A 30 -16.38 22.08 -10.47
CA THR A 30 -16.85 21.00 -9.60
C THR A 30 -18.28 21.26 -9.12
N ARG A 31 -19.01 20.19 -8.76
CA ARG A 31 -20.36 20.32 -8.16
C ARG A 31 -20.37 21.01 -6.80
N CYS A 32 -19.21 21.21 -6.20
CA CYS A 32 -19.05 21.85 -4.91
C CYS A 32 -18.69 23.32 -5.01
N TYR A 33 -18.38 23.84 -6.19
CA TYR A 33 -18.01 25.23 -6.39
C TYR A 33 -19.01 26.20 -5.72
N GLY A 34 -18.48 27.11 -4.90
CA GLY A 34 -19.22 28.11 -4.14
C GLY A 34 -19.88 27.61 -2.85
N LYS A 35 -19.92 26.29 -2.59
CA LYS A 35 -20.57 25.73 -1.40
C LYS A 35 -19.67 25.84 -0.17
N ASN A 36 -20.27 26.22 0.95
CA ASN A 36 -19.66 26.12 2.27
C ASN A 36 -20.00 24.76 2.90
N ILE A 37 -18.98 23.94 3.12
CA ILE A 37 -19.11 22.62 3.74
C ILE A 37 -18.67 22.73 5.20
N ARG A 38 -19.54 22.37 6.13
CA ARG A 38 -19.27 22.38 7.57
C ARG A 38 -18.70 21.03 8.04
N CYS A 39 -17.72 21.09 8.93
CA CYS A 39 -17.16 19.91 9.57
C CYS A 39 -18.14 19.26 10.56
N PRO A 40 -18.16 17.92 10.68
CA PRO A 40 -18.99 17.25 11.69
C PRO A 40 -18.54 17.63 13.10
N ASN A 41 -19.48 17.70 14.04
CA ASN A 41 -19.17 18.10 15.43
C ASN A 41 -18.23 17.13 16.16
N GLU A 42 -18.20 15.87 15.76
CA GLU A 42 -17.28 14.85 16.29
C GLU A 42 -15.82 15.04 15.84
N CYS A 43 -15.58 15.84 14.79
CA CYS A 43 -14.25 16.24 14.33
C CYS A 43 -14.27 17.68 13.77
N PRO A 44 -14.37 18.71 14.63
CA PRO A 44 -14.61 20.08 14.17
C PRO A 44 -13.37 20.76 13.56
N SER A 45 -12.20 20.12 13.63
CA SER A 45 -10.92 20.63 13.16
C SER A 45 -10.34 19.75 12.05
N SER A 46 -9.61 20.34 11.10
CA SER A 46 -8.87 19.60 10.06
C SER A 46 -7.53 19.05 10.56
N GLU A 47 -7.09 19.46 11.75
CA GLU A 47 -5.83 19.05 12.36
C GLU A 47 -6.01 18.72 13.85
N SER A 48 -5.12 17.89 14.37
CA SER A 48 -5.09 17.52 15.79
C SER A 48 -3.66 17.16 16.19
N THR A 49 -3.30 17.50 17.43
CA THR A 49 -2.05 17.04 18.05
C THR A 49 -2.18 15.65 18.66
N ASP A 50 -3.40 15.15 18.85
CA ASP A 50 -3.67 13.76 19.23
C ASP A 50 -3.59 12.85 17.98
N PRO A 51 -2.62 11.92 17.91
CA PRO A 51 -2.43 11.05 16.75
C PRO A 51 -3.55 10.01 16.57
N LYS A 52 -4.43 9.82 17.56
CA LYS A 52 -5.60 8.93 17.49
C LYS A 52 -6.88 9.67 17.09
N ALA A 53 -6.87 11.00 17.12
CA ALA A 53 -8.05 11.79 16.79
C ALA A 53 -8.43 11.65 15.31
N LYS A 54 -9.73 11.70 15.05
CA LYS A 54 -10.23 11.93 13.70
C LYS A 54 -10.29 13.43 13.44
N VAL A 55 -9.95 13.83 12.23
CA VAL A 55 -10.04 15.21 11.76
C VAL A 55 -11.05 15.33 10.64
N CYS A 56 -11.56 16.55 10.44
CA CYS A 56 -12.40 16.90 9.34
C CYS A 56 -11.62 16.87 8.03
N HIS A 57 -12.10 16.08 7.07
CA HIS A 57 -11.61 16.13 5.71
C HIS A 57 -12.75 16.56 4.77
N ILE A 58 -12.51 17.64 4.03
CA ILE A 58 -13.43 18.19 3.02
C ILE A 58 -12.76 18.08 1.66
N ASP A 59 -13.32 17.20 0.83
CA ASP A 59 -12.92 16.98 -0.56
C ASP A 59 -13.91 17.73 -1.47
N CYS A 60 -13.44 18.84 -2.04
CA CYS A 60 -14.24 19.74 -2.88
C CYS A 60 -14.40 19.23 -4.33
N ASP A 61 -13.69 18.18 -4.70
CA ASP A 61 -13.69 17.64 -6.06
C ASP A 61 -14.66 16.45 -6.17
N LYS A 62 -15.02 15.83 -5.05
CA LYS A 62 -16.06 14.79 -5.00
C LYS A 62 -17.46 15.38 -5.24
N PRO A 63 -18.31 14.73 -6.04
CA PRO A 63 -19.64 15.23 -6.39
C PRO A 63 -20.62 15.35 -5.21
N ILE A 64 -20.32 14.71 -4.08
CA ILE A 64 -21.19 14.62 -2.90
C ILE A 64 -21.03 15.86 -1.99
N CYS A 65 -19.92 16.61 -2.10
CA CYS A 65 -19.69 17.86 -1.35
C CYS A 65 -19.94 17.74 0.16
N ARG A 66 -19.34 16.74 0.80
CA ARG A 66 -19.48 16.49 2.25
C ARG A 66 -18.14 16.45 2.98
N ALA A 67 -18.17 16.87 4.23
CA ALA A 67 -17.09 16.63 5.17
C ALA A 67 -17.17 15.19 5.73
N VAL A 68 -16.02 14.58 6.00
CA VAL A 68 -15.93 13.25 6.63
C VAL A 68 -14.86 13.27 7.71
N CYS A 69 -15.17 12.69 8.87
CA CYS A 69 -14.18 12.46 9.92
C CYS A 69 -13.29 11.29 9.58
N ARG A 70 -11.98 11.52 9.50
CA ARG A 70 -10.99 10.50 9.12
C ARG A 70 -9.77 10.56 10.02
N SER A 71 -9.14 9.41 10.21
CA SER A 71 -7.78 9.37 10.76
C SER A 71 -6.80 9.95 9.73
N ARG A 72 -5.75 10.59 10.23
CA ARG A 72 -4.64 11.11 9.41
C ARG A 72 -3.51 10.09 9.20
N LYS A 73 -3.61 8.90 9.81
CA LYS A 73 -2.71 7.78 9.56
C LYS A 73 -3.17 6.97 8.34
N ALA A 74 -2.22 6.30 7.68
CA ALA A 74 -2.53 5.42 6.56
C ALA A 74 -3.62 4.40 6.93
N ASN A 75 -4.61 4.24 6.06
CA ASN A 75 -5.66 3.23 6.20
C ASN A 75 -5.37 2.05 5.26
N CYS A 76 -4.87 0.96 5.83
CA CYS A 76 -4.54 -0.28 5.11
C CYS A 76 -5.75 -1.02 4.50
N ASN A 77 -6.97 -0.50 4.68
CA ASN A 77 -8.20 -1.07 4.14
C ASN A 77 -8.90 -0.13 3.15
N ALA A 78 -8.21 0.88 2.64
CA ALA A 78 -8.73 1.82 1.67
C ALA A 78 -7.94 1.80 0.35
N PRO A 79 -8.55 2.20 -0.78
CA PRO A 79 -7.85 2.34 -2.06
C PRO A 79 -6.57 3.17 -1.94
N GLY A 80 -5.56 2.76 -2.69
CA GLY A 80 -4.22 3.33 -2.68
C GLY A 80 -3.34 2.86 -1.53
N SER A 81 -3.77 1.91 -0.69
CA SER A 81 -2.94 1.41 0.40
C SER A 81 -1.92 0.37 -0.07
N GLY A 82 -0.74 0.36 0.54
CA GLY A 82 0.23 -0.73 0.52
C GLY A 82 0.69 -1.01 1.96
N CYS A 83 0.32 -2.16 2.52
CA CYS A 83 0.64 -2.51 3.90
C CYS A 83 0.92 -4.01 4.02
N TYR A 84 1.46 -4.46 5.15
CA TYR A 84 1.75 -5.88 5.41
C TYR A 84 2.80 -6.45 4.41
N ASP A 85 2.75 -7.75 4.07
CA ASP A 85 3.68 -8.40 3.11
C ASP A 85 3.23 -8.29 1.64
N PRO A 86 3.63 -7.21 0.96
CA PRO A 86 2.78 -6.06 0.85
C PRO A 86 1.52 -6.37 0.04
N ARG A 87 0.41 -6.28 0.77
CA ARG A 87 -0.95 -6.24 0.26
C ARG A 87 -1.25 -4.82 -0.21
N PHE A 88 -1.69 -4.71 -1.45
CA PHE A 88 -2.15 -3.47 -2.04
C PHE A 88 -3.66 -3.44 -2.22
N ILE A 89 -4.24 -2.23 -2.22
CA ILE A 89 -5.61 -1.99 -2.68
C ILE A 89 -5.53 -0.99 -3.83
N GLY A 90 -5.92 -1.42 -5.03
CA GLY A 90 -5.90 -0.59 -6.22
C GLY A 90 -6.83 0.62 -6.15
N GLY A 91 -6.67 1.55 -7.09
CA GLY A 91 -7.61 2.67 -7.30
C GLY A 91 -9.03 2.20 -7.61
N ASP A 92 -9.15 1.03 -8.24
CA ASP A 92 -10.38 0.27 -8.48
C ASP A 92 -10.98 -0.40 -7.23
N GLY A 93 -10.31 -0.28 -6.08
CA GLY A 93 -10.73 -0.87 -4.80
C GLY A 93 -10.46 -2.37 -4.65
N ARG A 94 -9.76 -2.99 -5.61
CA ARG A 94 -9.45 -4.42 -5.55
C ARG A 94 -8.18 -4.67 -4.76
N VAL A 95 -8.22 -5.69 -3.91
CA VAL A 95 -7.06 -6.19 -3.19
C VAL A 95 -6.19 -7.01 -4.13
N PHE A 96 -4.88 -6.80 -4.09
CA PHE A 96 -3.89 -7.65 -4.77
C PHE A 96 -2.57 -7.65 -4.02
N TYR A 97 -1.70 -8.60 -4.35
CA TYR A 97 -0.38 -8.75 -3.73
C TYR A 97 0.71 -8.58 -4.78
N PHE A 98 1.78 -7.89 -4.41
CA PHE A 98 2.96 -7.75 -5.24
C PHE A 98 4.18 -7.88 -4.33
N HIS A 99 4.82 -9.04 -4.33
CA HIS A 99 5.93 -9.31 -3.40
C HIS A 99 7.24 -8.66 -3.85
N GLY A 100 7.40 -8.41 -5.15
CA GLY A 100 8.67 -7.91 -5.65
C GLY A 100 9.81 -8.87 -5.29
N LYS A 101 10.94 -8.31 -4.85
CA LYS A 101 12.12 -9.06 -4.39
C LYS A 101 12.82 -8.32 -3.25
N SER A 102 13.35 -9.08 -2.29
CA SER A 102 14.14 -8.52 -1.20
C SER A 102 15.37 -7.76 -1.72
N ASN A 103 15.60 -6.58 -1.17
CA ASN A 103 16.68 -5.64 -1.53
C ASN A 103 16.62 -5.11 -2.97
N GLU A 104 15.43 -5.09 -3.58
CA GLU A 104 15.21 -4.49 -4.90
C GLU A 104 14.25 -3.29 -4.86
N HIS A 105 14.16 -2.59 -5.99
CA HIS A 105 13.35 -1.40 -6.16
C HIS A 105 12.33 -1.59 -7.28
N PHE A 106 11.11 -1.12 -7.07
CA PHE A 106 10.03 -1.21 -8.05
C PHE A 106 9.24 0.09 -8.13
N SER A 107 8.84 0.48 -9.33
CA SER A 107 7.93 1.60 -9.57
C SER A 107 6.50 1.20 -9.17
N LEU A 108 6.00 1.81 -8.10
CA LEU A 108 4.60 1.67 -7.69
C LEU A 108 3.69 2.51 -8.57
N VAL A 109 4.14 3.71 -8.94
CA VAL A 109 3.43 4.65 -9.82
C VAL A 109 4.43 5.26 -10.77
N SER A 110 4.09 5.33 -12.05
CA SER A 110 4.83 6.07 -13.07
C SER A 110 3.83 6.78 -13.96
N ASP A 111 3.91 8.10 -13.99
CA ASP A 111 3.11 9.01 -14.80
C ASP A 111 4.05 10.07 -15.39
N SER A 112 3.58 10.89 -16.34
CA SER A 112 4.46 11.81 -17.07
C SER A 112 5.26 12.77 -16.17
N SER A 113 4.67 13.22 -15.07
CA SER A 113 5.26 14.20 -14.13
C SER A 113 5.50 13.65 -12.72
N LEU A 114 5.15 12.40 -12.45
CA LEU A 114 5.29 11.76 -11.13
C LEU A 114 5.75 10.30 -11.29
N GLN A 115 6.78 9.92 -10.56
CA GLN A 115 7.12 8.53 -10.35
C GLN A 115 7.39 8.25 -8.88
N ILE A 116 6.76 7.22 -8.35
CA ILE A 116 6.95 6.75 -6.98
C ILE A 116 7.51 5.34 -7.06
N ASN A 117 8.74 5.19 -6.61
CA ASN A 117 9.41 3.91 -6.45
C ASN A 117 9.39 3.48 -4.98
N ALA A 118 9.40 2.18 -4.74
CA ALA A 118 9.52 1.60 -3.42
C ALA A 118 10.75 0.68 -3.34
N ARG A 119 11.45 0.70 -2.21
CA ARG A 119 12.45 -0.31 -1.85
C ARG A 119 11.77 -1.42 -1.06
N PHE A 120 11.97 -2.65 -1.49
CA PHE A 120 11.49 -3.83 -0.80
C PHE A 120 12.64 -4.42 0.01
N ILE A 121 12.39 -4.70 1.29
CA ILE A 121 13.21 -5.58 2.11
C ILE A 121 12.49 -6.91 2.25
N GLY A 122 13.18 -7.93 2.73
CA GLY A 122 12.53 -9.21 2.96
C GLY A 122 13.34 -10.19 3.77
N HIS A 123 12.64 -11.22 4.21
CA HIS A 123 13.14 -12.31 5.04
C HIS A 123 12.62 -13.64 4.52
N ARG A 124 13.49 -14.65 4.46
CA ARG A 124 13.12 -16.01 4.09
C ARG A 124 13.35 -16.95 5.27
N PRO A 125 12.28 -17.41 5.95
CA PRO A 125 12.42 -18.44 6.96
C PRO A 125 12.92 -19.75 6.35
N ALA A 126 13.53 -20.60 7.17
CA ALA A 126 13.97 -21.91 6.73
C ALA A 126 12.78 -22.75 6.23
N GLY A 127 12.96 -23.43 5.10
CA GLY A 127 11.92 -24.25 4.48
C GLY A 127 10.91 -23.48 3.60
N ARG A 128 10.97 -22.15 3.55
CA ARG A 128 10.09 -21.36 2.68
C ARG A 128 10.70 -21.16 1.30
N ALA A 129 9.87 -21.27 0.26
CA ALA A 129 10.30 -21.10 -1.13
C ALA A 129 10.49 -19.62 -1.56
N ARG A 130 9.89 -18.67 -0.82
CA ARG A 130 9.88 -17.24 -1.15
C ARG A 130 10.22 -16.37 0.04
N ASP A 131 10.65 -15.14 -0.26
CA ASP A 131 10.81 -14.11 0.77
C ASP A 131 9.43 -13.58 1.16
N TYR A 132 9.22 -13.36 2.45
CA TYR A 132 8.34 -12.30 2.92
C TYR A 132 9.01 -10.97 2.65
N THR A 133 8.22 -9.97 2.29
CA THR A 133 8.73 -8.68 1.83
C THR A 133 7.96 -7.52 2.43
N TRP A 134 8.62 -6.38 2.62
CA TRP A 134 7.98 -5.18 3.13
C TRP A 134 8.56 -3.94 2.45
N ILE A 135 7.77 -2.88 2.38
CA ILE A 135 8.20 -1.60 1.80
C ILE A 135 9.02 -0.85 2.85
N GLN A 136 10.31 -0.67 2.65
CA GLN A 136 11.18 0.03 3.60
C GLN A 136 11.37 1.51 3.27
N ALA A 137 11.30 1.86 1.99
CA ALA A 137 11.57 3.22 1.54
C ALA A 137 10.71 3.59 0.33
N LEU A 138 10.43 4.88 0.20
CA LEU A 138 9.83 5.49 -0.98
C LEU A 138 10.80 6.49 -1.60
N GLY A 139 10.90 6.45 -2.93
CA GLY A 139 11.56 7.45 -3.76
C GLY A 139 10.52 8.11 -4.65
N ILE A 140 10.35 9.41 -4.49
CA ILE A 140 9.34 10.19 -5.19
C ILE A 140 10.08 11.14 -6.13
N LEU A 141 9.96 10.88 -7.42
CA LEU A 141 10.47 11.70 -8.51
C LEU A 141 9.30 12.52 -9.05
N PHE A 142 9.46 13.82 -9.14
CA PHE A 142 8.43 14.70 -9.66
C PHE A 142 9.09 15.91 -10.28
N ASN A 143 8.67 16.26 -11.49
CA ASN A 143 9.39 17.25 -12.31
C ASN A 143 10.89 16.89 -12.39
N SER A 144 11.78 17.83 -12.10
CA SER A 144 13.23 17.64 -11.99
C SER A 144 13.73 17.48 -10.55
N LYS A 145 12.86 17.08 -9.62
CA LYS A 145 13.12 17.02 -8.18
C LYS A 145 12.90 15.61 -7.64
N SER A 146 13.46 15.35 -6.46
CA SER A 146 13.33 14.08 -5.78
C SER A 146 13.14 14.24 -4.28
N LEU A 147 12.24 13.46 -3.68
CA LEU A 147 12.09 13.30 -2.24
C LEU A 147 12.22 11.81 -1.91
N SER A 148 12.94 11.44 -0.85
CA SER A 148 12.94 10.08 -0.33
C SER A 148 12.55 10.01 1.13
N LEU A 149 11.87 8.92 1.48
CA LEU A 149 11.54 8.55 2.85
C LEU A 149 12.06 7.14 3.08
N GLU A 150 12.72 6.89 4.21
CA GLU A 150 13.28 5.56 4.53
C GLU A 150 13.05 5.22 6.01
N ALA A 151 12.72 3.95 6.28
CA ALA A 151 12.81 3.31 7.59
C ALA A 151 14.15 2.54 7.69
N PRO A 152 15.19 3.09 8.35
CA PRO A 152 16.47 2.41 8.44
C PRO A 152 16.36 1.08 9.19
N LYS A 153 17.20 0.10 8.85
CA LYS A 153 17.28 -1.16 9.61
C LYS A 153 17.51 -0.89 11.11
N ARG A 154 16.81 -1.66 11.94
CA ARG A 154 16.87 -1.63 13.40
C ARG A 154 16.81 -3.05 13.92
N SER A 155 17.63 -3.37 14.92
CA SER A 155 17.56 -4.69 15.57
C SER A 155 16.32 -4.84 16.43
N GLN A 156 15.97 -3.80 17.19
CA GLN A 156 14.80 -3.81 18.07
C GLN A 156 13.95 -2.57 17.81
N TRP A 157 12.65 -2.77 17.90
CA TRP A 157 11.69 -1.68 17.83
C TRP A 157 11.69 -0.87 19.13
N ASN A 158 11.67 0.45 19.00
CA ASN A 158 11.46 1.38 20.11
C ASN A 158 10.55 2.53 19.66
N GLU A 159 9.37 2.65 20.25
CA GLU A 159 8.37 3.66 19.89
C GLU A 159 8.81 5.09 20.21
N ASP A 160 9.74 5.27 21.15
CA ASP A 160 10.27 6.57 21.56
C ASP A 160 11.36 7.11 20.63
N VAL A 161 11.78 6.32 19.65
CA VAL A 161 12.79 6.71 18.64
C VAL A 161 12.10 7.00 17.32
N ASP A 162 12.54 8.05 16.63
CA ASP A 162 12.09 8.32 15.27
C ASP A 162 12.88 7.45 14.29
N HIS A 163 12.16 6.62 13.56
CA HIS A 163 12.69 5.68 12.58
C HIS A 163 12.49 6.18 11.15
N LEU A 164 12.22 7.47 10.96
CA LEU A 164 12.12 8.09 9.64
C LEU A 164 13.38 8.86 9.28
N LYS A 165 13.84 8.69 8.04
CA LYS A 165 14.83 9.55 7.41
C LYS A 165 14.26 10.15 6.13
N PHE A 166 14.63 11.41 5.88
CA PHE A 166 14.15 12.18 4.74
C PHE A 166 15.33 12.72 3.94
N THR A 167 15.24 12.67 2.62
CA THR A 167 16.14 13.43 1.75
C THR A 167 15.35 14.19 0.70
N TYR A 168 15.78 15.41 0.37
CA TYR A 168 15.20 16.23 -0.68
C TYR A 168 16.33 16.68 -1.62
N ASN A 169 16.21 16.34 -2.90
CA ASN A 169 17.22 16.56 -3.94
C ASN A 169 18.63 16.05 -3.55
N GLY A 170 18.69 14.96 -2.79
CA GLY A 170 19.93 14.35 -2.31
C GLY A 170 20.44 14.88 -0.96
N ASP A 171 19.92 16.01 -0.50
CA ASP A 171 20.30 16.60 0.79
C ASP A 171 19.44 16.04 1.94
N HIS A 172 20.05 15.84 3.10
CA HIS A 172 19.35 15.38 4.30
C HIS A 172 18.37 16.44 4.80
N LEU A 173 17.11 16.07 4.93
CA LEU A 173 16.04 16.95 5.41
C LEU A 173 15.79 16.66 6.90
N VAL A 174 15.86 17.70 7.73
CA VAL A 174 15.54 17.63 9.16
C VAL A 174 14.10 18.09 9.39
N LEU A 175 13.25 17.17 9.84
CA LEU A 175 11.88 17.46 10.26
C LEU A 175 11.80 17.33 11.79
N PRO A 176 11.56 18.41 12.55
CA PRO A 176 11.49 18.36 14.01
C PRO A 176 10.49 17.32 14.50
N GLU A 177 10.81 16.63 15.60
CA GLU A 177 9.87 15.74 16.28
C GLU A 177 8.74 16.54 16.92
N GLY A 178 7.51 16.01 16.88
CA GLY A 178 6.33 16.65 17.43
C GLY A 178 5.18 16.68 16.43
N PRO A 179 3.93 16.50 16.88
CA PRO A 179 2.77 16.52 15.99
C PRO A 179 2.65 17.88 15.28
N LEU A 180 2.20 17.86 14.03
CA LEU A 180 2.04 19.03 13.15
C LEU A 180 3.36 19.75 12.78
N SER A 181 4.53 19.25 13.22
CA SER A 181 5.82 19.72 12.71
C SER A 181 5.86 19.52 11.20
N SER A 182 6.18 20.58 10.46
CA SER A 182 6.15 20.55 9.00
C SER A 182 7.37 21.20 8.38
N TRP A 183 7.65 20.75 7.16
CA TRP A 183 8.62 21.32 6.25
C TRP A 183 7.94 21.56 4.90
N GLN A 184 8.33 22.64 4.22
CA GLN A 184 7.92 22.92 2.86
C GLN A 184 9.15 23.15 1.99
N SER A 185 9.07 22.66 0.75
CA SER A 185 10.01 22.98 -0.31
C SER A 185 10.09 24.49 -0.58
N PRO A 186 11.21 25.00 -1.13
CA PRO A 186 11.33 26.41 -1.50
C PRO A 186 10.24 26.91 -2.45
N GLU A 187 9.82 26.07 -3.40
CA GLU A 187 8.74 26.40 -4.33
C GLU A 187 7.33 26.15 -3.78
N LYS A 188 7.21 25.59 -2.56
CA LYS A 188 5.96 25.25 -1.88
C LYS A 188 5.09 24.20 -2.58
N ASP A 189 5.65 23.46 -3.54
CA ASP A 189 4.98 22.38 -4.27
C ASP A 189 5.03 21.04 -3.51
N VAL A 190 5.89 20.92 -2.51
CA VAL A 190 5.96 19.80 -1.57
C VAL A 190 5.86 20.26 -0.12
N LYS A 191 4.99 19.61 0.64
CA LYS A 191 4.89 19.71 2.11
C LYS A 191 5.09 18.33 2.75
N LEU A 192 5.93 18.27 3.77
CA LEU A 192 6.09 17.10 4.63
C LEU A 192 5.62 17.49 6.04
N GLU A 193 4.70 16.74 6.63
CA GLU A 193 4.15 17.05 7.95
C GLU A 193 4.04 15.80 8.83
N ARG A 194 4.38 15.95 10.12
CA ARG A 194 4.19 14.92 11.13
C ARG A 194 2.73 14.82 11.60
N VAL A 195 2.19 13.62 11.59
CA VAL A 195 0.85 13.31 12.12
C VAL A 195 0.91 12.93 13.60
N ALA A 196 2.03 12.41 14.05
CA ALA A 196 2.32 12.07 15.43
C ALA A 196 3.68 12.65 15.82
N ALA A 197 4.09 12.52 17.08
CA ALA A 197 5.42 12.98 17.49
C ALA A 197 6.56 12.37 16.63
N ARG A 198 6.43 11.09 16.24
CA ARG A 198 7.43 10.28 15.53
C ARG A 198 6.73 9.30 14.58
N ASN A 199 7.48 8.73 13.63
CA ASN A 199 7.09 7.53 12.86
C ASN A 199 5.80 7.64 12.00
N SER A 200 5.17 8.81 11.87
CA SER A 200 3.98 9.00 11.04
C SER A 200 4.00 10.37 10.37
N VAL A 201 3.99 10.39 9.05
CA VAL A 201 4.06 11.61 8.24
C VAL A 201 3.08 11.59 7.08
N ILE A 202 2.74 12.78 6.60
CA ILE A 202 2.04 13.01 5.33
C ILE A 202 2.98 13.78 4.42
N VAL A 203 3.18 13.25 3.21
CA VAL A 203 3.75 14.00 2.08
C VAL A 203 2.59 14.54 1.27
N THR A 204 2.58 15.84 1.00
CA THR A 204 1.64 16.48 0.08
C THR A 204 2.42 17.00 -1.11
N LEU A 205 2.08 16.51 -2.30
CA LEU A 205 2.51 17.05 -3.59
C LEU A 205 1.35 17.89 -4.12
N GLU A 206 1.57 19.19 -4.27
CA GLU A 206 0.54 20.16 -4.67
C GLU A 206 -0.19 19.68 -5.94
N ASP A 207 -1.52 19.64 -5.88
CA ASP A 207 -2.45 19.20 -6.95
C ASP A 207 -2.21 17.79 -7.52
N VAL A 208 -1.28 17.01 -6.97
CA VAL A 208 -0.88 15.70 -7.50
C VAL A 208 -1.32 14.57 -6.57
N ALA A 209 -0.85 14.57 -5.32
CA ALA A 209 -1.09 13.47 -4.39
C ALA A 209 -0.86 13.82 -2.90
N GLU A 210 -1.59 13.15 -2.02
CA GLU A 210 -1.24 12.97 -0.60
C GLU A 210 -0.72 11.54 -0.37
N ILE A 211 0.36 11.40 0.40
CA ILE A 211 0.98 10.11 0.74
C ILE A 211 1.10 10.02 2.25
N LEU A 212 0.30 9.16 2.86
CA LEU A 212 0.32 8.89 4.29
C LEU A 212 1.31 7.75 4.52
N VAL A 213 2.28 7.93 5.42
CA VAL A 213 3.32 6.93 5.71
C VAL A 213 3.42 6.74 7.22
N ASN A 214 3.28 5.49 7.67
CA ASN A 214 3.57 5.09 9.05
C ASN A 214 4.71 4.08 9.05
N VAL A 215 5.66 4.21 9.97
CA VAL A 215 6.68 3.19 10.22
C VAL A 215 6.19 2.25 11.30
N VAL A 216 6.24 0.95 11.02
CA VAL A 216 5.87 -0.13 11.94
C VAL A 216 6.94 -1.24 11.90
N PRO A 217 7.14 -1.99 13.00
CA PRO A 217 7.95 -3.20 12.98
C PRO A 217 7.10 -4.40 12.54
N VAL A 218 7.75 -5.54 12.27
CA VAL A 218 7.07 -6.82 12.38
C VAL A 218 6.92 -7.15 13.87
N THR A 219 5.69 -7.28 14.35
CA THR A 219 5.43 -7.57 15.77
C THR A 219 5.64 -9.05 16.09
N LYS A 220 5.78 -9.38 17.38
CA LYS A 220 5.85 -10.79 17.81
C LYS A 220 4.56 -11.53 17.50
N GLU A 221 3.44 -10.82 17.56
CA GLU A 221 2.13 -11.34 17.20
C GLU A 221 2.04 -11.65 15.70
N ASP A 222 2.54 -10.76 14.84
CA ASP A 222 2.60 -11.00 13.40
C ASP A 222 3.53 -12.18 13.07
N ASP A 223 4.70 -12.23 13.70
CA ASP A 223 5.69 -13.31 13.53
C ASP A 223 5.12 -14.67 13.98
N ALA A 224 4.43 -14.73 15.11
CA ALA A 224 3.80 -15.97 15.59
C ALA A 224 2.65 -16.43 14.67
N VAL A 225 1.91 -15.48 14.09
CA VAL A 225 0.79 -15.76 13.20
C VAL A 225 1.23 -16.27 11.85
N HIS A 226 2.23 -15.61 11.26
CA HIS A 226 2.69 -15.89 9.91
C HIS A 226 3.89 -16.81 9.87
N ASN A 227 4.47 -17.15 11.03
CA ASN A 227 5.71 -17.90 11.14
C ASN A 227 6.83 -17.26 10.30
N TYR A 228 6.99 -15.93 10.43
CA TYR A 228 8.04 -15.21 9.70
C TYR A 228 9.44 -15.67 10.15
N GLN A 229 9.60 -16.14 11.38
CA GLN A 229 10.88 -16.51 12.01
C GLN A 229 11.84 -15.31 12.06
N VAL A 230 11.31 -14.14 12.40
CA VAL A 230 12.08 -12.89 12.49
C VAL A 230 13.31 -13.08 13.40
N PRO A 231 14.54 -12.79 12.92
CA PRO A 231 15.75 -12.96 13.72
C PRO A 231 15.89 -11.83 14.75
N GLU A 232 16.66 -12.06 15.81
CA GLU A 232 16.83 -11.09 16.90
C GLU A 232 17.58 -9.80 16.49
N ASP A 233 18.28 -9.81 15.36
CA ASP A 233 19.10 -8.69 14.88
C ASP A 233 18.36 -7.73 13.92
N ASP A 234 17.09 -7.99 13.63
CA ASP A 234 16.27 -7.14 12.74
C ASP A 234 14.78 -7.19 13.10
N CYS A 235 14.17 -6.04 13.39
CA CYS A 235 12.73 -5.96 13.61
C CYS A 235 11.93 -5.69 12.33
N PHE A 236 12.61 -5.62 11.17
CA PHE A 236 12.03 -5.31 9.87
C PHE A 236 11.14 -4.06 9.90
N ALA A 237 11.67 -2.95 10.42
CA ALA A 237 10.99 -1.67 10.36
C ALA A 237 10.65 -1.31 8.90
N HIS A 238 9.35 -1.13 8.63
CA HIS A 238 8.81 -0.95 7.29
C HIS A 238 7.64 0.02 7.30
N PHE A 239 7.12 0.32 6.11
CA PHE A 239 6.06 1.28 5.90
C PHE A 239 4.70 0.62 5.71
N GLU A 240 3.72 1.16 6.42
CA GLU A 240 2.33 1.15 5.97
C GLU A 240 2.07 2.47 5.22
N ILE A 241 1.66 2.37 3.96
CA ILE A 241 1.46 3.53 3.10
C ILE A 241 0.04 3.61 2.58
N GLN A 242 -0.45 4.83 2.40
CA GLN A 242 -1.67 5.09 1.65
C GLN A 242 -1.49 6.29 0.74
N PHE A 243 -1.66 6.05 -0.55
CA PHE A 243 -1.67 7.08 -1.57
C PHE A 243 -3.08 7.59 -1.83
N ARG A 244 -3.19 8.91 -2.04
CA ARG A 244 -4.41 9.57 -2.50
C ARG A 244 -4.03 10.47 -3.64
N PHE A 245 -4.42 10.09 -4.85
CA PHE A 245 -4.09 10.83 -6.05
C PHE A 245 -5.24 11.76 -6.44
N PHE A 246 -4.88 12.95 -6.93
CA PHE A 246 -5.82 13.97 -7.42
C PHE A 246 -5.57 14.31 -8.89
N GLY A 247 -4.34 14.13 -9.38
CA GLY A 247 -3.91 14.59 -10.70
C GLY A 247 -3.20 13.54 -11.57
N LEU A 248 -3.54 12.25 -11.45
CA LEU A 248 -2.99 11.22 -12.35
C LEU A 248 -3.57 11.35 -13.76
N SER A 249 -2.71 11.18 -14.77
CA SER A 249 -3.10 11.15 -16.17
C SER A 249 -3.73 9.79 -16.54
N PRO A 250 -4.52 9.72 -17.63
CA PRO A 250 -5.03 8.45 -18.16
C PRO A 250 -3.93 7.45 -18.57
N LYS A 251 -2.67 7.90 -18.68
CA LYS A 251 -1.52 7.06 -19.07
C LYS A 251 -0.72 6.55 -17.88
N VAL A 252 -1.15 6.83 -16.64
CA VAL A 252 -0.47 6.35 -15.44
C VAL A 252 -0.27 4.83 -15.49
N ASP A 253 0.93 4.38 -15.12
CA ASP A 253 1.32 2.99 -15.01
C ASP A 253 2.05 2.76 -13.67
N GLY A 254 2.70 1.61 -13.50
CA GLY A 254 3.30 1.16 -12.26
C GLY A 254 2.49 0.04 -11.61
N VAL A 255 3.08 -0.64 -10.62
CA VAL A 255 2.43 -1.77 -9.92
C VAL A 255 1.03 -1.38 -9.42
N LEU A 256 0.93 -0.24 -8.74
CA LEU A 256 -0.30 0.33 -8.22
C LEU A 256 -0.93 1.33 -9.19
N GLY A 257 -0.13 2.18 -9.84
CA GLY A 257 -0.62 3.28 -10.68
C GLY A 257 -1.55 2.83 -11.81
N ARG A 258 -1.25 1.70 -12.47
CA ARG A 258 -2.11 1.14 -13.53
C ARG A 258 -3.55 0.89 -13.10
N THR A 259 -3.79 0.62 -11.80
CA THR A 259 -5.13 0.37 -11.24
C THR A 259 -6.02 1.61 -11.17
N TYR A 260 -5.46 2.80 -11.47
CA TYR A 260 -6.20 4.05 -11.55
C TYR A 260 -6.66 4.39 -12.98
N ARG A 261 -6.25 3.62 -13.99
CA ARG A 261 -6.77 3.82 -15.35
C ARG A 261 -8.16 3.21 -15.51
N GLU A 262 -9.04 3.90 -16.23
CA GLU A 262 -10.41 3.45 -16.48
C GLU A 262 -10.47 2.20 -17.36
N ASP A 263 -9.49 2.02 -18.25
CA ASP A 263 -9.38 0.90 -19.17
C ASP A 263 -8.60 -0.29 -18.59
N PHE A 264 -8.11 -0.19 -17.35
CA PHE A 264 -7.32 -1.25 -16.75
C PHE A 264 -8.21 -2.40 -16.26
N GLU A 265 -8.04 -3.56 -16.91
CA GLU A 265 -8.61 -4.81 -16.46
C GLU A 265 -7.69 -5.45 -15.42
N ASN A 266 -8.10 -5.38 -14.15
CA ASN A 266 -7.32 -5.94 -13.06
C ASN A 266 -7.29 -7.50 -13.12
N PRO A 267 -6.11 -8.13 -13.30
CA PRO A 267 -6.00 -9.58 -13.38
C PRO A 267 -6.24 -10.27 -12.02
N ALA A 268 -6.27 -9.52 -10.92
CA ALA A 268 -6.57 -10.04 -9.60
C ALA A 268 -7.99 -10.65 -9.56
N LYS A 269 -8.06 -11.97 -9.35
CA LYS A 269 -9.32 -12.71 -9.32
C LYS A 269 -10.09 -12.41 -8.03
N VAL A 270 -11.33 -11.97 -8.18
CA VAL A 270 -12.24 -11.73 -7.06
C VAL A 270 -12.56 -13.07 -6.37
N GLY A 271 -12.46 -13.10 -5.04
CA GLY A 271 -12.76 -14.30 -4.24
C GLY A 271 -11.59 -15.27 -4.07
N VAL A 272 -10.44 -15.02 -4.71
CA VAL A 272 -9.19 -15.72 -4.40
C VAL A 272 -8.58 -15.07 -3.16
N ALA A 273 -8.24 -15.89 -2.16
CA ALA A 273 -7.42 -15.46 -1.04
C ALA A 273 -6.03 -15.07 -1.61
N MET A 274 -5.66 -13.81 -1.45
CA MET A 274 -4.37 -13.23 -1.91
C MET A 274 -4.06 -13.39 -3.41
N PRO A 275 -4.76 -12.62 -4.28
CA PRO A 275 -4.45 -12.61 -5.70
C PRO A 275 -3.14 -11.85 -5.94
N VAL A 276 -2.05 -12.60 -6.12
CA VAL A 276 -0.74 -12.04 -6.51
C VAL A 276 -0.79 -11.60 -7.97
N VAL A 277 -0.28 -10.40 -8.23
CA VAL A 277 -0.12 -9.86 -9.58
C VAL A 277 1.36 -9.67 -9.86
N GLY A 278 1.85 -10.26 -10.94
CA GLY A 278 3.22 -10.06 -11.37
C GLY A 278 3.48 -8.66 -11.94
N GLY A 279 4.71 -8.43 -12.33
CA GLY A 279 5.16 -7.18 -12.95
C GLY A 279 6.58 -6.78 -12.58
N GLU A 280 7.31 -7.63 -11.87
CA GLU A 280 8.66 -7.43 -11.37
C GLU A 280 9.58 -6.99 -12.52
N ASP A 281 9.63 -7.76 -13.60
CA ASP A 281 10.45 -7.46 -14.78
C ASP A 281 10.04 -6.15 -15.49
N LYS A 282 8.79 -5.71 -15.31
CA LYS A 282 8.26 -4.48 -15.93
C LYS A 282 8.60 -3.23 -15.13
N TYR A 283 8.48 -3.32 -13.80
CA TYR A 283 8.53 -2.17 -12.90
C TYR A 283 9.81 -2.08 -12.09
N ARG A 284 10.71 -3.07 -12.19
CA ARG A 284 12.02 -3.01 -11.51
C ARG A 284 12.80 -1.78 -11.95
N THR A 285 13.27 -1.01 -10.98
CA THR A 285 14.18 0.12 -11.19
C THR A 285 15.58 -0.23 -10.66
N THR A 286 16.60 0.47 -11.14
CA THR A 286 18.00 0.22 -10.72
C THR A 286 18.33 0.80 -9.35
N SER A 287 17.57 1.81 -8.89
CA SER A 287 17.72 2.43 -7.59
C SER A 287 16.41 3.09 -7.16
N LEU A 288 16.33 3.48 -5.89
CA LEU A 288 15.16 4.14 -5.32
C LEU A 288 14.77 5.42 -6.10
N LEU A 289 15.75 6.18 -6.59
CA LEU A 289 15.54 7.43 -7.33
C LEU A 289 15.80 7.30 -8.84
N SER A 290 15.79 6.08 -9.37
CA SER A 290 15.91 5.85 -10.82
C SER A 290 14.56 6.03 -11.52
N PRO A 291 14.47 6.84 -12.58
CA PRO A 291 13.24 6.98 -13.37
C PRO A 291 13.00 5.78 -14.31
N ASN A 292 14.01 4.96 -14.53
CA ASN A 292 14.00 3.98 -15.61
C ASN A 292 13.47 2.61 -15.12
N CYS A 293 12.39 2.15 -15.76
CA CYS A 293 11.95 0.75 -15.77
C CYS A 293 11.34 0.40 -17.14
N ALA A 294 11.09 -0.88 -17.42
CA ALA A 294 10.65 -1.32 -18.75
C ALA A 294 9.24 -0.83 -19.14
N SER A 295 8.41 -0.44 -18.18
CA SER A 295 7.07 0.13 -18.42
C SER A 295 6.85 1.51 -17.80
N CYS A 296 7.92 2.16 -17.33
CA CYS A 296 7.85 3.50 -16.74
C CYS A 296 7.61 4.54 -17.85
N VAL A 297 6.74 5.51 -17.57
CA VAL A 297 6.34 6.58 -18.51
C VAL A 297 6.75 7.98 -18.02
N PHE A 298 7.42 8.06 -16.88
CA PHE A 298 7.92 9.30 -16.30
C PHE A 298 8.98 9.98 -17.15
N SER A 299 8.87 11.30 -17.28
CA SER A 299 9.85 12.13 -17.95
C SER A 299 10.19 13.34 -17.08
N PRO A 300 11.46 13.52 -16.67
CA PRO A 300 11.86 14.66 -15.86
C PRO A 300 11.83 16.01 -16.60
N PHE A 301 11.58 16.01 -17.92
CA PHE A 301 11.60 17.19 -18.79
C PHE A 301 10.21 17.52 -19.36
N THR A 302 9.25 17.90 -18.52
CA THR A 302 8.05 18.62 -18.97
C THR A 302 7.94 19.95 -18.24
N SER A 303 8.70 20.94 -18.71
CA SER A 303 8.38 22.35 -18.47
C SER A 303 7.12 22.70 -19.28
N HIS A 304 6.03 23.01 -18.58
CA HIS A 304 4.84 23.57 -19.20
C HIS A 304 5.13 24.98 -19.73
N HIS A 305 5.61 25.06 -20.97
CA HIS A 305 5.28 26.17 -21.86
C HIS A 305 4.60 25.59 -23.08
N THR A 306 3.27 25.56 -23.07
CA THR A 306 2.50 25.35 -24.29
C THR A 306 1.44 26.44 -24.37
N GLN A 307 1.63 27.33 -25.33
CA GLN A 307 0.60 28.27 -25.78
C GLN A 307 -0.67 27.50 -26.19
N PRO A 308 -1.86 28.12 -26.03
CA PRO A 308 -3.12 27.45 -26.33
C PRO A 308 -3.26 27.25 -27.84
N THR A 309 -3.23 25.99 -28.27
CA THR A 309 -3.67 25.61 -29.63
C THR A 309 -5.13 25.18 -29.54
N GLN A 310 -5.99 25.86 -30.29
CA GLN A 310 -7.41 25.59 -30.34
C GLN A 310 -7.67 24.25 -31.04
N VAL A 311 -8.51 23.41 -30.43
CA VAL A 311 -9.10 22.23 -31.09
C VAL A 311 -10.61 22.30 -30.94
N ALA A 312 -11.30 22.17 -32.07
CA ALA A 312 -12.74 22.22 -32.24
C ALA A 312 -13.45 20.99 -31.62
N PRO A 313 -14.78 21.04 -31.39
CA PRO A 313 -15.49 20.06 -30.58
C PRO A 313 -15.88 18.83 -31.40
N GLU A 314 -15.43 17.64 -30.99
CA GLU A 314 -15.98 16.37 -31.48
C GLU A 314 -16.97 15.76 -30.48
N SER A 315 -17.99 15.16 -31.08
CA SER A 315 -19.33 14.89 -30.57
C SER A 315 -19.41 13.78 -29.53
N MET A 316 -20.36 13.98 -28.61
CA MET A 316 -20.90 13.04 -27.63
C MET A 316 -21.29 11.69 -28.29
N ALA A 317 -20.52 10.63 -28.03
CA ALA A 317 -20.88 9.26 -28.41
C ALA A 317 -21.56 8.55 -27.23
N THR A 318 -22.77 8.08 -27.48
CA THR A 318 -23.63 7.29 -26.59
C THR A 318 -23.12 5.85 -26.44
N LEU A 319 -23.00 5.35 -25.21
CA LEU A 319 -22.76 3.94 -24.90
C LEU A 319 -24.02 3.09 -25.19
N ASP A 320 -23.87 2.07 -26.03
CA ASP A 320 -24.86 1.02 -26.28
C ASP A 320 -24.36 -0.32 -25.69
N CYS A 321 -25.13 -0.88 -24.76
CA CYS A 321 -24.86 -2.15 -24.10
C CYS A 321 -25.81 -3.20 -24.65
N SER A 322 -25.33 -4.04 -25.58
CA SER A 322 -26.02 -5.30 -25.89
C SER A 322 -25.07 -6.33 -26.50
N LYS A 323 -24.54 -7.23 -25.65
CA LYS A 323 -24.71 -8.68 -25.79
C LYS A 323 -24.00 -9.49 -24.71
N PHE A 324 -24.76 -10.47 -24.23
CA PHE A 324 -24.37 -11.59 -23.38
C PHE A 324 -23.96 -12.77 -24.27
N SER A 325 -22.93 -13.51 -23.85
CA SER A 325 -22.97 -14.97 -23.64
C SER A 325 -21.82 -15.83 -24.22
N TYR A 326 -21.42 -16.77 -23.37
CA TYR A 326 -20.70 -18.06 -23.55
C TYR A 326 -19.31 -18.03 -24.20
N GLY A 327 -18.26 -18.67 -23.70
CA GLY A 327 -18.10 -19.64 -22.62
C GLY A 327 -16.74 -20.35 -22.76
N LEU A 328 -16.36 -21.07 -21.70
CA LEU A 328 -15.36 -22.16 -21.61
C LEU A 328 -13.85 -21.82 -21.65
N GLY A 329 -13.18 -22.12 -20.53
CA GLY A 329 -11.73 -22.30 -20.47
C GLY A 329 -11.16 -22.21 -19.04
N ILE A 330 -11.02 -23.35 -18.37
CA ILE A 330 -10.56 -23.52 -16.98
C ILE A 330 -9.01 -23.55 -16.91
N SER A 331 -8.45 -22.76 -15.98
CA SER A 331 -7.33 -23.01 -15.04
C SER A 331 -5.92 -23.56 -15.47
N CYS A 332 -4.90 -22.73 -15.19
CA CYS A 332 -3.62 -22.92 -14.42
C CYS A 332 -2.53 -23.99 -14.75
N ASN A 333 -1.29 -23.51 -15.02
CA ASN A 333 0.02 -23.63 -14.29
C ASN A 333 0.70 -25.00 -13.85
N MET A 334 2.05 -25.22 -13.99
CA MET A 334 3.09 -25.80 -12.99
C MET A 334 4.38 -26.46 -13.56
N ALA A 335 5.61 -26.35 -12.98
CA ALA A 335 6.14 -25.72 -11.74
C ALA A 335 7.56 -25.09 -11.94
N GLY A 336 8.26 -24.60 -10.91
CA GLY A 336 9.30 -25.39 -10.21
C GLY A 336 9.76 -24.79 -8.88
N ALA A 337 8.95 -25.00 -7.84
CA ALA A 337 9.31 -24.88 -6.43
C ALA A 337 8.48 -25.86 -5.56
N ILE A 338 8.23 -27.08 -6.06
CA ILE A 338 7.29 -28.03 -5.42
C ILE A 338 7.97 -29.24 -4.78
N LEU A 339 9.27 -29.45 -4.97
CA LEU A 339 9.87 -30.72 -4.53
C LEU A 339 10.29 -30.79 -3.06
N GLU A 340 10.42 -29.67 -2.32
CA GLU A 340 10.73 -29.74 -0.88
C GLU A 340 9.53 -29.55 0.06
N ILE A 341 8.46 -28.86 -0.37
CA ILE A 341 7.28 -28.62 0.50
C ILE A 341 6.31 -29.82 0.54
N VAL A 342 6.27 -30.62 -0.54
CA VAL A 342 5.39 -31.80 -0.62
C VAL A 342 5.98 -33.02 0.10
N LEU A 343 7.30 -33.06 0.35
CA LEU A 343 7.95 -34.21 0.98
C LEU A 343 7.87 -34.22 2.51
N GLU A 344 7.68 -33.09 3.19
CA GLU A 344 7.57 -33.07 4.66
C GLU A 344 6.13 -33.21 5.18
N ASN A 345 5.10 -33.02 4.33
CA ASN A 345 3.69 -33.06 4.75
C ASN A 345 2.95 -34.39 4.45
N LEU A 346 3.58 -35.37 3.82
CA LEU A 346 2.93 -36.65 3.45
C LEU A 346 3.16 -37.81 4.44
N ASN A 347 3.70 -37.54 5.63
CA ASN A 347 3.81 -38.57 6.68
C ASN A 347 2.60 -38.65 7.62
N SER A 348 1.46 -38.06 7.24
CA SER A 348 0.22 -38.13 8.02
C SER A 348 -1.01 -38.43 7.15
N LEU A 349 -1.01 -39.54 6.41
CA LEU A 349 -2.21 -40.35 6.20
C LEU A 349 -1.82 -41.66 5.51
N GLU A 350 -1.93 -42.77 6.22
CA GLU A 350 -1.94 -44.11 5.62
C GLU A 350 -3.17 -44.22 4.70
N LEU A 351 -3.03 -43.96 3.39
CA LEU A 351 -3.79 -44.53 2.27
C LEU A 351 -3.58 -43.69 0.99
N GLY A 352 -2.44 -43.87 0.31
CA GLY A 352 -2.19 -43.20 -0.97
C GLY A 352 -1.01 -43.70 -1.81
N LEU A 353 -0.38 -44.83 -1.42
CA LEU A 353 0.97 -45.14 -1.87
C LEU A 353 1.12 -45.80 -3.26
N CYS A 354 0.07 -45.94 -4.08
CA CYS A 354 0.21 -46.63 -5.38
C CYS A 354 -0.06 -45.76 -6.63
N LEU A 355 -0.52 -44.51 -6.50
CA LEU A 355 -0.78 -43.63 -7.65
C LEU A 355 0.09 -42.36 -7.70
N GLY A 356 0.73 -41.97 -6.59
CA GLY A 356 1.51 -40.73 -6.50
C GLY A 356 2.89 -40.78 -7.19
N PHE A 357 3.52 -41.96 -7.26
CA PHE A 357 4.91 -42.07 -7.73
C PHE A 357 5.08 -41.78 -9.23
N ASN A 358 4.14 -42.24 -10.07
CA ASN A 358 4.21 -42.05 -11.53
C ASN A 358 3.88 -40.61 -11.95
N LEU A 359 3.01 -39.92 -11.21
CA LEU A 359 2.65 -38.53 -11.48
C LEU A 359 3.80 -37.57 -11.14
N LEU A 360 4.51 -37.85 -10.04
CA LEU A 360 5.66 -37.06 -9.58
C LEU A 360 6.85 -37.14 -10.55
N THR A 361 7.15 -38.31 -11.10
CA THR A 361 8.22 -38.48 -12.10
C THR A 361 7.90 -37.76 -13.40
N THR A 362 6.67 -37.88 -13.92
CA THR A 362 6.27 -37.17 -15.15
C THR A 362 6.31 -35.65 -14.98
N ILE A 363 5.87 -35.13 -13.84
CA ILE A 363 5.95 -33.69 -13.55
C ILE A 363 7.42 -33.24 -13.57
N LYS A 364 8.31 -33.95 -12.86
CA LYS A 364 9.75 -33.62 -12.81
C LYS A 364 10.40 -33.59 -14.20
N GLU A 365 10.12 -34.59 -15.05
CA GLU A 365 10.67 -34.66 -16.41
C GLU A 365 10.22 -33.48 -17.29
N THR A 366 8.94 -33.10 -17.22
CA THR A 366 8.41 -31.96 -17.99
C THR A 366 8.99 -30.62 -17.55
N LEU A 367 9.32 -30.50 -16.27
CA LEU A 367 9.94 -29.34 -15.65
C LEU A 367 11.39 -29.14 -16.09
N GLU A 368 12.18 -30.22 -16.07
CA GLU A 368 13.59 -30.20 -16.52
C GLU A 368 13.68 -29.87 -18.03
N ASP A 369 12.77 -30.38 -18.85
CA ASP A 369 12.70 -30.06 -20.30
C ASP A 369 12.31 -28.59 -20.56
N ALA A 370 11.38 -28.04 -19.77
CA ALA A 370 10.97 -26.64 -19.86
C ALA A 370 12.09 -25.68 -19.41
N GLU A 371 12.82 -26.00 -18.35
CA GLU A 371 13.97 -25.20 -17.89
C GLU A 371 15.11 -25.17 -18.91
N GLN A 372 15.37 -26.26 -19.64
CA GLN A 372 16.37 -26.26 -20.71
C GLN A 372 15.96 -25.37 -21.90
N LYS A 373 14.66 -25.30 -22.20
CA LYS A 373 14.11 -24.53 -23.33
C LYS A 373 13.89 -23.04 -23.01
N GLN A 374 13.94 -22.63 -21.74
CA GLN A 374 13.74 -21.23 -21.33
C GLN A 374 14.81 -20.28 -21.89
N LEU A 375 16.03 -20.77 -22.14
CA LEU A 375 17.16 -19.97 -22.60
C LEU A 375 17.04 -19.55 -24.08
N SER A 376 16.21 -20.25 -24.85
CA SER A 376 16.04 -20.03 -26.29
C SER A 376 14.61 -19.65 -26.70
N ASN A 377 13.61 -19.88 -25.83
CA ASN A 377 12.20 -19.63 -26.15
C ASN A 377 11.53 -18.69 -25.14
N ARG A 378 11.21 -17.48 -25.60
CA ARG A 378 10.56 -16.42 -24.81
C ARG A 378 9.17 -16.81 -24.28
N ALA A 379 8.43 -17.65 -25.00
CA ALA A 379 7.12 -18.14 -24.55
C ALA A 379 7.25 -19.16 -23.41
N VAL A 380 8.32 -19.96 -23.41
CA VAL A 380 8.64 -20.90 -22.33
C VAL A 380 9.09 -20.14 -21.08
N LYS A 381 9.89 -19.06 -21.23
CA LYS A 381 10.26 -18.17 -20.12
C LYS A 381 9.04 -17.51 -19.47
N ASP A 382 8.16 -16.91 -20.27
CA ASP A 382 6.93 -16.25 -19.78
C ASP A 382 5.97 -17.25 -19.10
N TRP A 383 5.92 -18.49 -19.59
CA TRP A 383 5.16 -19.58 -18.96
C TRP A 383 5.73 -20.00 -17.60
N LEU A 384 7.06 -20.09 -17.45
CA LEU A 384 7.71 -20.43 -16.17
C LEU A 384 7.59 -19.31 -15.11
N GLU A 385 7.59 -18.04 -15.52
CA GLU A 385 7.43 -16.90 -14.59
C GLU A 385 6.02 -16.83 -13.99
N LYS A 386 4.98 -16.88 -14.84
CA LYS A 386 3.57 -16.93 -14.41
C LYS A 386 3.29 -18.06 -13.44
N LEU A 387 4.15 -19.06 -13.47
CA LEU A 387 3.96 -20.27 -12.78
C LEU A 387 4.51 -20.30 -11.37
N LYS A 388 5.72 -19.80 -11.26
CA LYS A 388 6.31 -19.41 -10.01
C LYS A 388 5.35 -18.51 -9.22
N ASP A 389 4.70 -17.55 -9.89
CA ASP A 389 3.72 -16.65 -9.26
C ASP A 389 2.53 -17.41 -8.62
N ALA A 390 1.97 -18.44 -9.26
CA ALA A 390 0.85 -19.17 -8.66
C ALA A 390 1.24 -20.15 -7.55
N ALA A 391 2.47 -20.70 -7.59
CA ALA A 391 2.98 -21.47 -6.46
C ALA A 391 3.08 -20.57 -5.22
N HIS A 392 3.51 -19.31 -5.42
CA HIS A 392 3.55 -18.31 -4.36
C HIS A 392 2.15 -17.96 -3.84
N VAL A 393 1.15 -17.77 -4.72
CA VAL A 393 -0.26 -17.57 -4.29
C VAL A 393 -0.76 -18.71 -3.39
N LEU A 394 -0.46 -19.96 -3.72
CA LEU A 394 -0.94 -21.11 -2.96
C LEU A 394 -0.34 -21.16 -1.54
N ASP A 395 0.97 -20.90 -1.43
CA ASP A 395 1.69 -20.80 -0.16
C ASP A 395 1.05 -19.74 0.76
N ASP A 396 0.71 -18.59 0.18
CA ASP A 396 0.09 -17.50 0.93
C ASP A 396 -1.30 -17.92 1.43
N ILE A 397 -2.12 -18.49 0.55
CA ILE A 397 -3.46 -18.96 0.94
C ILE A 397 -3.37 -19.90 2.14
N LEU A 398 -2.39 -20.80 2.14
CA LEU A 398 -2.15 -21.71 3.27
C LEU A 398 -1.77 -20.93 4.54
N ASP A 399 -0.93 -19.91 4.46
CA ASP A 399 -0.61 -19.01 5.58
C ASP A 399 -1.85 -18.26 6.11
N GLU A 400 -2.74 -17.77 5.23
CA GLU A 400 -3.98 -17.09 5.66
C GLU A 400 -4.97 -18.07 6.29
N PHE A 401 -5.06 -19.31 5.80
CA PHE A 401 -5.86 -20.36 6.44
C PHE A 401 -5.29 -20.73 7.81
N ALA A 402 -3.96 -20.80 7.95
CA ALA A 402 -3.29 -20.98 9.23
C ALA A 402 -3.61 -19.82 10.19
N TYR A 403 -3.52 -18.56 9.72
CA TYR A 403 -3.90 -17.37 10.49
C TYR A 403 -5.36 -17.40 10.95
N LYS A 404 -6.31 -17.68 10.04
CA LYS A 404 -7.74 -17.74 10.39
C LYS A 404 -8.01 -18.84 11.41
N SER A 405 -7.35 -19.99 11.28
CA SER A 405 -7.47 -21.10 12.22
C SER A 405 -6.94 -20.72 13.61
N LEU A 406 -5.74 -20.15 13.68
CA LEU A 406 -5.12 -19.69 14.94
C LEU A 406 -5.91 -18.54 15.59
N ARG A 407 -6.47 -17.61 14.79
CA ARG A 407 -7.33 -16.53 15.30
C ARG A 407 -8.63 -17.06 15.91
N LEU A 408 -9.24 -18.07 15.29
CA LEU A 408 -10.44 -18.73 15.81
C LEU A 408 -10.13 -19.48 17.11
N GLU A 409 -8.96 -20.11 17.22
CA GLU A 409 -8.48 -20.74 18.46
C GLU A 409 -8.20 -19.71 19.56
N HIS A 410 -7.51 -18.62 19.25
CA HIS A 410 -7.23 -17.55 20.22
C HIS A 410 -8.51 -16.84 20.68
N GLN A 411 -9.50 -16.68 19.80
CA GLN A 411 -10.83 -16.19 20.18
C GLN A 411 -11.59 -17.20 21.06
N ARG A 412 -11.49 -18.51 20.79
CA ARG A 412 -12.02 -19.56 21.67
C ARG A 412 -11.38 -19.52 23.07
N VAL A 413 -10.05 -19.46 23.15
CA VAL A 413 -9.31 -19.38 24.43
C VAL A 413 -9.64 -18.09 25.20
N LYS A 414 -9.83 -16.95 24.51
CA LYS A 414 -10.31 -15.71 25.15
C LYS A 414 -11.73 -15.81 25.69
N VAL A 415 -12.61 -16.55 25.02
CA VAL A 415 -13.99 -16.79 25.49
C VAL A 415 -14.00 -17.77 26.67
N GLU A 416 -13.18 -18.82 26.63
CA GLU A 416 -13.01 -19.78 27.74
C GLU A 416 -12.41 -19.12 28.99
N ASN A 417 -11.32 -18.36 28.86
CA ASN A 417 -10.74 -17.61 30.00
C ASN A 417 -11.71 -16.57 30.59
N LYS A 418 -12.59 -15.99 29.77
CA LYS A 418 -13.62 -15.05 30.24
C LYS A 418 -14.76 -15.78 30.97
N ASN A 419 -15.08 -17.00 30.57
CA ASN A 419 -16.03 -17.88 31.28
C ASN A 419 -15.44 -18.39 32.59
N ASP A 420 -14.15 -18.75 32.64
CA ASP A 420 -13.47 -19.16 33.88
C ASP A 420 -13.37 -18.02 34.90
N PHE A 421 -13.16 -16.78 34.44
CA PHE A 421 -13.19 -15.59 35.31
C PHE A 421 -14.60 -15.27 35.86
N ILE A 422 -15.66 -15.64 35.14
CA ILE A 422 -17.05 -15.52 35.61
C ILE A 422 -17.37 -16.64 36.61
N ILE A 423 -16.88 -17.87 36.39
CA ILE A 423 -17.08 -19.01 37.29
C ILE A 423 -16.33 -18.82 38.61
N LEU A 424 -15.11 -18.28 38.59
CA LEU A 424 -14.33 -18.01 39.82
C LEU A 424 -14.93 -16.87 40.68
N ASN A 425 -15.64 -15.91 40.08
CA ASN A 425 -16.32 -14.85 40.83
C ASN A 425 -17.65 -15.29 41.46
N HIS A 426 -18.25 -16.40 41.02
CA HIS A 426 -19.52 -16.89 41.57
C HIS A 426 -19.37 -17.84 42.78
N ASN A 427 -18.15 -18.32 43.08
CA ASN A 427 -17.90 -19.25 44.19
C ASN A 427 -17.36 -18.60 45.46
N ASN A 428 -17.45 -17.28 45.63
CA ASN A 428 -16.99 -16.58 46.84
C ASN A 428 -18.07 -15.74 47.54
N LEU A 429 -19.31 -16.24 47.58
CA LEU A 429 -20.29 -15.84 48.57
C LEU A 429 -21.06 -17.07 49.06
N ILE A 430 -21.35 -17.10 50.36
CA ILE A 430 -21.91 -18.18 51.20
C ILE A 430 -20.76 -19.00 51.82
N ILE A 431 -20.32 -18.77 53.07
CA ILE A 431 -21.03 -18.42 54.32
C ILE A 431 -20.26 -17.35 55.10
#